data_AF-A0A954IPG0-F1
#
_entry.id   AF-A0A954IPG0-F1
#
_cell.length_a   1.000
_cell.length_b   1.000
_cell.length_c   1.000
_cell.angle_alpha   90.00
_cell.angle_beta   90.00
_cell.angle_gamma   90.00
#
_symmetry.space_group_name_H-M   'P 1'
#
loop_
_entity.id
_entity.type
_entity.pdbx_description
1 polymer ?
#
loop_
_entity_poly.entity_id
_entity_poly.type
_entity_poly.pdbx_seq_one_letter_code
_entity_poly.pdbx_strand_id
1 'polypeptide(L)'
;FIERDCRSRLQAVPMTKQIGYYSDMYKLEFALPKFAMYRRILARVLADDFVTARGWTVERAVELGQLILRGNVESIFGTAG
;
A
#
# COMPACT_ATOMS: atom_id res chain seq x y z
N PHE A 1 -11.75 -6.35 -7.98
CA PHE A 1 -11.90 -6.54 -6.52
C PHE A 1 -10.78 -5.85 -5.74
N ILE A 2 -9.51 -6.20 -5.95
CA ILE A 2 -8.34 -5.68 -5.17
C ILE A 2 -8.29 -4.14 -5.09
N GLU A 3 -8.52 -3.41 -6.18
CA GLU A 3 -8.49 -1.95 -6.16
C GLU A 3 -9.59 -1.34 -5.27
N ARG A 4 -10.82 -1.83 -5.40
CA ARG A 4 -11.96 -1.33 -4.61
C ARG A 4 -11.71 -1.51 -3.12
N ASP A 5 -11.14 -2.65 -2.73
CA ASP A 5 -10.82 -2.96 -1.33
C ASP A 5 -9.66 -2.09 -0.83
N CYS A 6 -8.62 -1.92 -1.64
CA CYS A 6 -7.50 -1.02 -1.34
C CYS A 6 -8.00 0.42 -1.10
N ARG A 7 -8.83 0.92 -2.02
CA ARG A 7 -9.45 2.25 -1.97
C ARG A 7 -10.28 2.43 -0.72
N SER A 8 -11.20 1.50 -0.46
CA SER A 8 -12.10 1.58 0.70
C SER A 8 -11.32 1.58 2.03
N ARG A 9 -10.27 0.75 2.14
CA ARG A 9 -9.42 0.71 3.35
C ARG A 9 -8.65 2.01 3.55
N LEU A 10 -8.03 2.54 2.50
CA LEU A 10 -7.25 3.79 2.57
C LEU A 10 -8.11 5.02 2.94
N GLN A 11 -9.42 4.96 2.69
CA GLN A 11 -10.34 6.04 3.04
C GLN A 11 -10.96 5.91 4.43
N ALA A 12 -11.11 4.68 4.96
CA ALA A 12 -11.85 4.44 6.20
C ALA A 12 -10.98 3.98 7.39
N VAL A 13 -9.86 3.30 7.13
CA VAL A 13 -8.99 2.73 8.18
C VAL A 13 -7.87 3.72 8.50
N PRO A 14 -7.50 3.91 9.78
CA PRO A 14 -6.32 4.66 10.13
C PRO A 14 -5.09 4.14 9.40
N MET A 15 -4.30 5.05 8.81
CA MET A 15 -3.16 4.70 7.95
C MET A 15 -2.14 3.80 8.67
N THR A 16 -2.02 3.89 10.00
CA THR A 16 -1.12 3.08 10.83
C THR A 16 -1.61 1.67 11.12
N LYS A 17 -2.83 1.31 10.71
CA LYS A 17 -3.45 -0.01 10.96
C LYS A 17 -3.64 -0.82 9.68
N GLN A 18 -3.05 -0.39 8.56
CA GLN A 18 -3.26 -1.02 7.26
C GLN A 18 -1.94 -1.58 6.70
N ILE A 19 -1.88 -2.89 6.53
CA ILE A 19 -0.79 -3.55 5.79
C ILE A 19 -1.22 -3.71 4.34
N GLY A 20 -0.38 -3.23 3.41
CA GLY A 20 -0.74 -3.16 1.99
C GLY A 20 -0.93 -4.53 1.35
N TYR A 21 0.09 -5.38 1.39
CA TYR A 21 0.07 -6.62 0.64
C TYR A 21 1.02 -7.67 1.22
N TYR A 22 0.65 -8.94 1.06
CA TYR A 22 1.47 -10.11 1.28
C TYR A 22 1.30 -11.03 0.07
N SER A 23 2.36 -11.72 -0.34
CA SER A 23 2.34 -12.48 -1.60
C SER A 23 1.61 -13.81 -1.50
N ASP A 24 1.56 -14.42 -0.31
CA ASP A 24 1.11 -15.80 -0.11
C ASP A 24 1.72 -16.74 -1.17
N MET A 25 3.04 -16.63 -1.32
CA MET A 25 3.77 -17.33 -2.35
C MET A 25 4.37 -18.61 -1.78
N TYR A 26 4.08 -19.72 -2.44
CA TYR A 26 4.77 -20.97 -2.15
C TYR A 26 6.20 -21.00 -2.73
N LYS A 27 6.43 -20.25 -3.82
CA LYS A 27 7.72 -20.14 -4.52
C LYS A 27 8.10 -18.68 -4.75
N LEU A 28 9.40 -18.39 -4.68
CA LEU A 28 9.94 -17.02 -4.68
C LEU A 28 9.64 -16.27 -5.99
N GLU A 29 9.59 -16.98 -7.10
CA GLU A 29 9.38 -16.43 -8.45
C GLU A 29 8.03 -15.72 -8.57
N PHE A 30 7.05 -16.10 -7.73
CA PHE A 30 5.75 -15.45 -7.69
C PHE A 30 5.74 -14.14 -6.88
N ALA A 31 6.79 -13.83 -6.12
CA ALA A 31 6.88 -12.59 -5.34
C ALA A 31 6.73 -11.38 -6.24
N LEU A 32 7.64 -11.27 -7.22
CA LEU A 32 7.82 -10.09 -8.04
C LEU A 32 6.55 -9.74 -8.83
N PRO A 33 5.92 -10.64 -9.60
CA PRO A 33 4.72 -10.29 -10.36
C PRO A 33 3.55 -9.91 -9.45
N LYS A 34 3.38 -10.57 -8.28
CA LYS A 34 2.31 -10.27 -7.33
C LYS A 34 2.49 -8.89 -6.68
N PHE A 35 3.69 -8.58 -6.18
CA PHE A 35 3.98 -7.26 -5.62
C PHE A 35 3.95 -6.15 -6.68
N ALA A 36 4.38 -6.43 -7.92
CA ALA A 36 4.29 -5.46 -9.01
C ALA A 36 2.83 -5.11 -9.35
N MET A 37 1.94 -6.12 -9.40
CA MET A 37 0.50 -5.88 -9.59
C MET A 37 -0.07 -5.00 -8.48
N TYR A 38 0.18 -5.33 -7.21
CA TYR A 38 -0.35 -4.53 -6.10
C TYR A 38 0.20 -3.10 -6.09
N ARG A 39 1.50 -2.91 -6.35
CA ARG A 39 2.11 -1.58 -6.43
C ARG A 39 1.45 -0.69 -7.50
N ARG A 40 1.09 -1.26 -8.66
CA ARG A 40 0.37 -0.51 -9.70
C ARG A 40 -1.03 -0.08 -9.25
N ILE A 41 -1.75 -0.98 -8.57
CA ILE A 41 -3.09 -0.67 -8.02
C ILE A 41 -2.98 0.42 -6.95
N LEU A 42 -2.05 0.28 -6.01
CA LEU A 42 -1.82 1.26 -4.95
C LEU A 42 -1.43 2.62 -5.54
N ALA A 43 -0.54 2.65 -6.53
CA ALA A 43 -0.14 3.88 -7.20
C ALA A 43 -1.33 4.59 -7.87
N ARG A 44 -2.23 3.86 -8.54
CA ARG A 44 -3.46 4.43 -9.11
C ARG A 44 -4.35 5.04 -8.03
N VAL A 45 -4.62 4.30 -6.94
CA VAL A 45 -5.46 4.82 -5.85
C VAL A 45 -4.85 6.05 -5.18
N LEU A 46 -3.53 6.06 -4.95
CA LEU A 46 -2.83 7.22 -4.39
C LEU A 46 -2.87 8.43 -5.34
N ALA A 47 -2.69 8.21 -6.64
CA ALA A 47 -2.79 9.28 -7.63
C ALA A 47 -4.21 9.88 -7.67
N ASP A 48 -5.24 9.05 -7.85
CA ASP A 48 -6.61 9.50 -8.03
C ASP A 48 -7.17 10.17 -6.75
N ASP A 49 -7.07 9.49 -5.60
CA ASP A 49 -7.80 9.90 -4.40
C ASP A 49 -7.02 10.83 -3.48
N PHE A 50 -5.69 10.81 -3.56
CA PHE A 50 -4.85 11.60 -2.66
C PHE A 50 -4.21 12.76 -3.40
N VAL A 51 -3.49 12.50 -4.49
CA VAL A 51 -2.86 13.57 -5.28
C VAL A 51 -3.92 14.43 -5.98
N THR A 52 -4.78 13.83 -6.79
CA THR A 52 -5.80 14.57 -7.56
C THR A 52 -6.95 15.06 -6.67
N ALA A 53 -7.65 14.16 -5.96
CA ALA A 53 -8.86 14.56 -5.24
C ALA A 53 -8.60 15.34 -3.93
N ARG A 54 -7.48 15.11 -3.24
CA ARG A 54 -7.14 15.78 -1.97
C ARG A 54 -6.00 16.80 -2.09
N GLY A 55 -5.45 17.00 -3.30
CA GLY A 55 -4.38 17.96 -3.55
C GLY A 55 -3.08 17.64 -2.82
N TRP A 56 -2.81 16.37 -2.50
CA TRP A 56 -1.54 15.99 -1.88
C TRP A 56 -0.38 16.15 -2.86
N THR A 57 0.80 16.44 -2.32
CA THR A 57 2.04 16.31 -3.08
C THR A 57 2.31 14.84 -3.39
N VAL A 58 3.04 14.58 -4.48
CA VAL A 58 3.42 13.21 -4.87
C VAL A 58 4.29 12.58 -3.77
N GLU A 59 5.18 13.36 -3.16
CA GLU A 59 6.08 12.92 -2.10
C GLU A 59 5.29 12.39 -0.90
N ARG A 60 4.27 13.14 -0.46
CA ARG A 60 3.39 12.73 0.64
C ARG A 60 2.60 11.46 0.31
N ALA A 61 2.14 11.32 -0.94
CA ALA A 61 1.46 10.12 -1.39
C ALA A 61 2.41 8.91 -1.42
N VAL A 62 3.67 9.10 -1.83
CA VAL A 62 4.71 8.07 -1.80
C VAL A 62 5.06 7.66 -0.37
N GLU A 63 5.18 8.61 0.56
CA GLU A 63 5.39 8.34 2.00
C GLU A 63 4.26 7.46 2.57
N LEU A 64 3.01 7.76 2.23
CA LEU A 64 1.90 6.88 2.58
C LEU A 64 2.06 5.49 1.96
N GLY A 65 2.46 5.41 0.69
CA GLY A 65 2.76 4.13 0.05
C GLY A 65 3.85 3.32 0.77
N GLN A 66 4.92 3.97 1.24
CA GLN A 66 6.00 3.36 2.01
C GLN A 66 5.51 2.90 3.40
N LEU A 67 4.72 3.72 4.08
CA LEU A 67 4.10 3.35 5.37
C LEU A 67 3.27 2.08 5.23
N ILE A 68 2.40 2.02 4.21
CA ILE A 68 1.49 0.90 3.98
C ILE A 68 2.23 -0.37 3.54
N LEU A 69 3.28 -0.26 2.73
CA LEU A 69 4.03 -1.42 2.22
C LEU A 69 5.11 -1.92 3.19
N ARG A 70 5.63 -1.07 4.08
CA ARG A 70 6.76 -1.42 4.94
C ARG A 70 6.65 -0.91 6.37
N GLY A 71 6.44 0.40 6.57
CA GLY A 71 6.50 0.98 7.92
C GLY A 71 5.49 0.38 8.92
N ASN A 72 4.28 0.04 8.45
CA ASN A 72 3.28 -0.64 9.27
C ASN A 72 3.67 -2.09 9.58
N VAL A 73 4.36 -2.77 8.66
CA VAL A 73 4.84 -4.14 8.92
C VAL A 73 5.88 -4.11 10.05
N GLU A 74 6.83 -3.18 9.98
CA GLU A 74 7.88 -3.03 11.00
C GLU A 74 7.31 -2.67 12.37
N SER A 75 6.39 -1.70 12.42
CA SER A 75 5.77 -1.26 13.69
C SER A 75 4.80 -2.28 14.30
N ILE A 76 3.99 -2.98 13.49
CA ILE A 76 3.00 -3.94 13.99
C ILE A 76 3.66 -5.24 14.45
N PHE A 77 4.65 -5.75 13.71
CA PHE A 77 5.32 -7.02 14.04
C PHE A 77 6.59 -6.86 14.87
N GLY A 78 6.97 -5.63 15.22
CA GLY A 78 8.14 -5.37 16.07
C GLY A 78 9.47 -5.77 15.44
N THR A 79 9.53 -5.88 14.11
CA THR A 79 10.77 -6.17 13.40
C THR A 79 11.49 -4.85 13.13
N ALA A 80 12.41 -4.46 14.01
CA ALA A 80 13.36 -3.41 13.70
C ALA A 80 14.20 -3.85 12.49
N GLY A 81 14.30 -2.96 11.49
CA GLY A 81 15.31 -3.09 10.43
C GLY A 81 16.70 -2.84 10.98
#